data_AF-A0A087T4D9-F1
#
_entry.id   AF-A0A087T4D9-F1
#
_cell.length_a   1.000
_cell.length_b   1.000
_cell.length_c   1.000
_cell.angle_alpha   90.00
_cell.angle_beta   90.00
_cell.angle_gamma   90.00
#
_symmetry.space_group_name_H-M   'P 1'
#
loop_
_entity.id
_entity.type
_entity.pdbx_description
1 polymer ?
#
loop_
_entity_poly.entity_id
_entity_poly.type
_entity_poly.pdbx_seq_one_letter_code
_entity_poly.pdbx_strand_id
1 'polypeptide(L)'
;MYTLENVGNLQNPWATHMIDSIGKPESGILQLNLIWYGDYDECVNVYAPPQVNTSAGNFHGKYCTLQWAAQISNFNLSVTSGVCIPDTCSSSLLKEDLKRLLQISKSVPVPNKSGQILKITDFKCKPTSKRLNSSAIAVICLISFFSLLAILGSSITAYEYFFTKNKLSISSDNELNSHTSNVRINTVESSTTADDEYILYSKLQKRILGKCKPFLKCFCMFTNGSKLLNTGGTEGQLLCIHGIRFLSMTWVILGHTYASCFNYLSKLLSSKYV
;
A
#
# COMPACT_ATOMS: atom_id res chain seq x y z
N MET A 1 -29.07 4.19 -26.73
CA MET A 1 -30.37 4.26 -26.04
C MET A 1 -30.82 2.88 -25.52
N TYR A 2 -30.68 1.80 -26.29
CA TYR A 2 -31.02 0.41 -25.87
C TYR A 2 -30.17 -0.21 -24.74
N THR A 3 -29.00 0.36 -24.39
CA THR A 3 -28.13 -0.19 -23.32
C THR A 3 -28.62 0.16 -21.92
N LEU A 4 -29.23 1.33 -21.72
CA LEU A 4 -29.73 1.77 -20.40
C LEU A 4 -31.01 1.04 -19.99
N GLU A 5 -31.87 0.69 -20.95
CA GLU A 5 -33.13 -0.04 -20.70
C GLU A 5 -32.86 -1.46 -20.19
N ASN A 6 -31.77 -2.09 -20.67
CA ASN A 6 -31.34 -3.40 -20.20
C ASN A 6 -30.62 -3.39 -18.84
N VAL A 7 -30.00 -2.27 -18.44
CA VAL A 7 -29.43 -2.12 -17.08
C VAL A 7 -30.53 -2.18 -16.02
N GLY A 8 -31.76 -1.75 -16.35
CA GLY A 8 -32.92 -1.89 -15.48
C GLY A 8 -33.39 -3.33 -15.27
N ASN A 9 -32.94 -4.29 -16.10
CA ASN A 9 -33.25 -5.71 -15.92
C ASN A 9 -32.24 -6.38 -14.98
N LEU A 10 -32.52 -6.29 -13.68
CA LEU A 10 -31.73 -6.84 -12.58
C LEU A 10 -31.62 -8.39 -12.57
N GLN A 11 -32.22 -9.10 -13.53
CA GLN A 11 -32.03 -10.54 -13.65
C GLN A 11 -30.64 -10.92 -14.18
N ASN A 12 -29.94 -9.99 -14.84
CA ASN A 12 -28.60 -10.25 -15.36
C ASN A 12 -27.52 -9.96 -14.31
N PRO A 13 -26.60 -10.90 -14.02
CA PRO A 13 -25.57 -10.72 -13.01
C PRO A 13 -24.60 -9.57 -13.34
N TRP A 14 -24.29 -9.35 -14.61
CA TRP A 14 -23.44 -8.23 -15.01
C TRP A 14 -24.08 -6.87 -14.70
N ALA A 15 -25.41 -6.75 -14.78
CA ALA A 15 -26.13 -5.50 -14.52
C ALA A 15 -26.17 -5.19 -13.02
N THR A 16 -26.34 -6.22 -12.18
CA THR A 16 -26.30 -6.06 -10.72
C THR A 16 -24.90 -5.63 -10.26
N HIS A 17 -23.83 -6.28 -10.74
CA HIS A 17 -22.45 -5.87 -10.44
C HIS A 17 -22.15 -4.45 -10.92
N MET A 18 -22.68 -4.06 -12.09
CA MET A 18 -22.52 -2.71 -12.61
C MET A 18 -23.17 -1.65 -11.73
N ILE A 19 -24.39 -1.91 -11.23
CA ILE A 19 -25.10 -0.98 -10.35
C ILE A 19 -24.48 -0.97 -8.94
N ASP A 20 -24.05 -2.12 -8.43
CA ASP A 20 -23.47 -2.23 -7.09
C ASP A 20 -22.13 -1.48 -6.96
N SER A 21 -21.38 -1.45 -8.06
CA SER A 21 -20.11 -0.73 -8.17
C SER A 21 -20.21 0.80 -8.16
N ILE A 22 -21.42 1.37 -8.30
CA ILE A 22 -21.64 2.82 -8.28
C ILE A 22 -21.45 3.38 -6.87
N GLY A 23 -20.96 4.62 -6.77
CA GLY A 23 -20.79 5.35 -5.53
C GLY A 23 -22.11 5.55 -4.76
N LYS A 24 -22.22 4.87 -3.62
CA LYS A 24 -23.38 4.92 -2.73
C LYS A 24 -23.22 6.07 -1.72
N PRO A 25 -24.29 6.83 -1.42
CA PRO A 25 -24.23 7.90 -0.43
C PRO A 25 -23.99 7.33 0.96
N GLU A 26 -22.87 7.71 1.55
CA GLU A 26 -22.54 7.37 2.93
C GLU A 26 -23.23 8.33 3.93
N SER A 27 -23.37 7.87 5.17
CA SER A 27 -23.73 8.74 6.28
C SER A 27 -22.69 9.86 6.45
N GLY A 28 -23.11 10.98 7.06
CA GLY A 28 -22.20 12.09 7.33
C GLY A 28 -22.28 13.25 6.34
N ILE A 29 -23.36 13.36 5.57
CA ILE A 29 -23.57 14.44 4.59
C ILE A 29 -23.50 15.83 5.26
N LEU A 30 -24.04 15.96 6.47
CA LEU A 30 -23.99 17.21 7.25
C LEU A 30 -22.58 17.52 7.79
N GLN A 31 -21.71 16.51 7.85
CA GLN A 31 -20.30 16.61 8.19
C GLN A 31 -19.42 16.75 6.93
N LEU A 32 -20.03 17.10 5.79
CA LEU A 32 -19.33 17.29 4.52
C LEU A 32 -18.73 16.00 3.91
N ASN A 33 -19.26 14.82 4.26
CA ASN A 33 -18.92 13.57 3.57
C ASN A 33 -19.67 13.45 2.23
N LEU A 34 -19.07 13.99 1.17
CA LEU A 34 -19.71 14.16 -0.15
C LEU A 34 -18.94 13.46 -1.26
N ILE A 35 -18.08 12.51 -0.90
CA ILE A 35 -17.22 11.80 -1.84
C ILE A 35 -17.59 10.32 -1.78
N TRP A 36 -18.20 9.82 -2.84
CA TRP A 36 -18.71 8.46 -2.92
C TRP A 36 -18.10 7.79 -4.14
N TYR A 37 -16.94 7.16 -3.98
CA TYR A 37 -16.21 6.58 -5.11
C TYR A 37 -16.82 5.28 -5.65
N GLY A 38 -17.52 4.50 -4.84
CA GLY A 38 -17.98 3.17 -5.25
C GLY A 38 -16.82 2.18 -5.39
N ASP A 39 -17.11 1.01 -5.96
CA ASP A 39 -16.11 -0.05 -6.18
C ASP A 39 -15.54 0.02 -7.61
N TYR A 40 -14.29 0.49 -7.70
CA TYR A 40 -13.60 0.62 -8.98
C TYR A 40 -13.31 -0.74 -9.63
N ASP A 41 -12.85 -1.72 -8.85
CA ASP A 41 -12.39 -2.99 -9.37
C ASP A 41 -13.58 -3.83 -9.85
N GLU A 42 -14.69 -3.79 -9.12
CA GLU A 42 -15.93 -4.43 -9.53
C GLU A 42 -16.44 -3.86 -10.85
N CYS A 43 -16.50 -2.53 -10.99
CA CYS A 43 -16.95 -1.87 -12.22
C CYS A 43 -16.13 -2.30 -13.45
N VAL A 44 -14.80 -2.28 -13.35
CA VAL A 44 -13.91 -2.62 -14.47
C VAL A 44 -13.98 -4.10 -14.85
N ASN A 45 -14.26 -4.98 -13.89
CA ASN A 45 -14.37 -6.41 -14.13
C ASN A 45 -15.77 -6.82 -14.67
N VAL A 46 -16.73 -5.90 -14.76
CA VAL A 46 -18.04 -6.17 -15.39
C VAL A 46 -17.83 -6.49 -16.87
N TYR A 47 -18.41 -7.62 -17.30
CA TYR A 47 -18.48 -8.03 -18.69
C TYR A 47 -19.92 -8.45 -19.04
N ALA A 48 -20.49 -7.79 -20.04
CA ALA A 48 -21.81 -8.13 -20.55
C ALA A 48 -21.67 -9.04 -21.80
N PRO A 49 -22.12 -10.30 -21.76
CA PRO A 49 -22.05 -11.19 -22.91
C PRO A 49 -22.95 -10.70 -24.05
N PRO A 50 -22.63 -11.01 -25.32
CA PRO A 50 -23.48 -10.69 -26.45
C PRO A 50 -24.82 -11.43 -26.35
N GLN A 51 -25.94 -10.73 -26.53
CA GLN A 51 -27.26 -11.35 -26.59
C GLN A 51 -27.58 -11.82 -28.02
N VAL A 52 -28.22 -12.98 -28.13
CA VAL A 52 -28.67 -13.54 -29.41
C VAL A 52 -29.77 -12.64 -29.98
N ASN A 53 -29.66 -12.26 -31.25
CA ASN A 53 -30.61 -11.42 -32.00
C ASN A 53 -30.70 -9.93 -31.62
N THR A 54 -29.75 -9.40 -30.84
CA THR A 54 -29.66 -7.95 -30.62
C THR A 54 -28.22 -7.45 -30.78
N SER A 55 -28.06 -6.18 -31.16
CA SER A 55 -26.77 -5.48 -31.13
C SER A 55 -26.34 -5.07 -29.72
N ALA A 56 -26.97 -5.64 -28.68
CA ALA A 56 -26.73 -5.32 -27.28
C ALA A 56 -25.86 -6.40 -26.62
N GLY A 57 -24.77 -5.97 -25.97
CA GLY A 57 -23.81 -6.84 -25.30
C GLY A 57 -22.40 -6.72 -25.87
N ASN A 58 -21.50 -7.59 -25.42
CA ASN A 58 -20.06 -7.57 -25.70
C ASN A 58 -19.39 -6.22 -25.35
N PHE A 59 -19.55 -5.80 -24.09
CA PHE A 59 -18.94 -4.59 -23.57
C PHE A 59 -18.38 -4.83 -22.17
N HIS A 60 -17.37 -4.04 -21.81
CA HIS A 60 -16.84 -3.99 -20.44
C HIS A 60 -17.31 -2.74 -19.69
N GLY A 61 -17.30 -2.82 -18.37
CA GLY A 61 -17.50 -1.65 -17.53
C GLY A 61 -16.29 -0.71 -17.57
N LYS A 62 -16.58 0.60 -17.55
CA LYS A 62 -15.63 1.70 -17.53
C LYS A 62 -15.99 2.62 -16.38
N TYR A 63 -15.02 2.83 -15.50
CA TYR A 63 -15.19 3.67 -14.33
C TYR A 63 -14.98 5.16 -14.66
N CYS A 64 -15.93 5.99 -14.26
CA CYS A 64 -15.86 7.43 -14.42
C CYS A 64 -16.23 8.15 -13.13
N THR A 65 -15.57 9.28 -12.85
CA THR A 65 -15.91 10.18 -11.75
C THR A 65 -16.80 11.30 -12.27
N LEU A 66 -17.86 11.57 -11.53
CA LEU A 66 -18.83 12.63 -11.77
C LEU A 66 -18.80 13.59 -10.58
N GLN A 67 -18.54 14.86 -10.87
CA GLN A 67 -18.61 15.92 -9.89
C GLN A 67 -19.83 16.81 -10.16
N TRP A 68 -20.65 17.01 -9.15
CA TRP A 68 -21.85 17.83 -9.23
C TRP A 68 -21.88 18.82 -8.07
N ALA A 69 -22.14 20.07 -8.41
CA ALA A 69 -22.33 21.14 -7.45
C ALA A 69 -23.84 21.33 -7.21
N ALA A 70 -24.23 21.27 -5.94
CA ALA A 70 -25.56 21.64 -5.47
C ALA A 70 -25.46 22.97 -4.73
N GLN A 71 -26.23 23.96 -5.17
CA GLN A 71 -26.39 25.22 -4.46
C GLN A 71 -27.64 25.14 -3.58
N ILE A 72 -27.46 25.17 -2.26
CA ILE A 72 -28.55 25.20 -1.28
C ILE A 72 -28.45 26.53 -0.54
N SER A 73 -29.33 27.48 -0.87
CA SER A 73 -29.29 28.85 -0.34
C SER A 73 -27.92 29.53 -0.59
N ASN A 74 -27.09 29.69 0.45
CA ASN A 74 -25.75 30.30 0.41
C ASN A 74 -24.59 29.29 0.44
N PHE A 75 -24.86 27.99 0.54
CA PHE A 75 -23.82 26.96 0.58
C PHE A 75 -23.64 26.32 -0.79
N ASN A 76 -22.39 26.27 -1.25
CA ASN A 76 -21.99 25.56 -2.45
C ASN A 76 -21.43 24.19 -2.07
N LEU A 77 -22.21 23.15 -2.30
CA LEU A 77 -21.87 21.78 -1.97
C LEU A 77 -21.35 21.08 -3.23
N SER A 78 -20.08 20.66 -3.24
CA SER A 78 -19.54 19.87 -4.34
C SER A 78 -19.52 18.40 -3.95
N VAL A 79 -20.33 17.59 -4.62
CA VAL A 79 -20.41 16.15 -4.42
C VAL A 79 -19.68 15.45 -5.54
N THR A 80 -18.85 14.46 -5.19
CA THR A 80 -18.12 13.61 -6.13
C THR A 80 -18.67 12.20 -6.03
N SER A 81 -19.11 11.62 -7.13
CA SER A 81 -19.64 10.27 -7.20
C SER A 81 -18.93 9.47 -8.31
N GLY A 82 -18.57 8.21 -8.03
CA GLY A 82 -18.11 7.27 -9.03
C GLY A 82 -19.28 6.58 -9.72
N VAL A 83 -19.22 6.46 -11.05
CA VAL A 83 -20.26 5.84 -11.87
C VAL A 83 -19.62 4.80 -12.78
N CYS A 84 -20.27 3.64 -12.89
CA CYS A 84 -19.89 2.60 -13.83
C CYS A 84 -20.71 2.69 -15.12
N ILE A 85 -20.03 2.77 -16.26
CA ILE A 85 -20.64 3.04 -17.58
C ILE A 85 -20.05 2.04 -18.58
N PRO A 86 -20.78 1.59 -19.62
CA PRO A 86 -20.21 0.69 -20.62
C PRO A 86 -19.08 1.38 -21.41
N ASP A 87 -18.04 0.63 -21.76
CA ASP A 87 -16.88 1.09 -22.54
C ASP A 87 -17.24 1.57 -23.96
N THR A 88 -18.33 1.05 -24.53
CA THR A 88 -18.96 1.49 -25.78
C THR A 88 -19.46 2.92 -25.73
N CYS A 89 -19.55 3.54 -24.54
CA CYS A 89 -20.00 4.91 -24.42
C CYS A 89 -18.87 5.93 -24.68
N SER A 90 -19.12 6.87 -25.58
CA SER A 90 -18.23 8.02 -25.81
C SER A 90 -18.43 9.09 -24.73
N SER A 91 -17.33 9.61 -24.19
CA SER A 91 -17.32 10.54 -23.06
C SER A 91 -17.95 11.91 -23.34
N SER A 92 -18.11 12.31 -24.60
CA SER A 92 -18.76 13.56 -24.99
C SER A 92 -20.29 13.43 -25.06
N LEU A 93 -20.79 12.31 -25.58
CA LEU A 93 -22.22 12.06 -25.74
C LEU A 93 -22.92 11.93 -24.37
N LEU A 94 -22.23 11.32 -23.40
CA LEU A 94 -22.77 11.05 -22.07
C LEU A 94 -22.86 12.31 -21.18
N LYS A 95 -22.03 13.33 -21.40
CA LYS A 95 -22.13 14.61 -20.68
C LYS A 95 -23.43 15.34 -21.01
N GLU A 96 -23.83 15.34 -22.27
CA GLU A 96 -25.07 15.99 -22.72
C GLU A 96 -26.31 15.20 -22.27
N ASP A 97 -26.27 13.87 -22.32
CA ASP A 97 -27.39 13.03 -21.86
C ASP A 97 -27.56 13.07 -20.33
N LEU A 98 -26.47 13.06 -19.54
CA LEU A 98 -26.56 13.26 -18.09
C LEU A 98 -27.06 14.66 -17.73
N LYS A 99 -26.64 15.69 -18.47
CA LYS A 99 -27.14 17.06 -18.29
C LYS A 99 -28.63 17.15 -18.57
N ARG A 100 -29.14 16.40 -19.56
CA ARG A 100 -30.58 16.30 -19.84
C ARG A 100 -31.33 15.54 -18.74
N LEU A 101 -30.80 14.44 -18.22
CA LEU A 101 -31.43 13.68 -17.13
C LEU A 101 -31.52 14.48 -15.82
N LEU A 102 -30.50 15.27 -15.48
CA LEU A 102 -30.55 16.16 -14.31
C LEU A 102 -31.48 17.37 -14.49
N GLN A 103 -31.78 17.77 -15.72
CA GLN A 103 -32.82 18.77 -15.96
C GLN A 103 -34.23 18.22 -15.69
N ILE A 104 -34.42 16.90 -15.80
CA ILE A 104 -35.69 16.21 -15.50
C ILE A 104 -35.91 16.10 -13.98
N SER A 105 -34.87 16.22 -13.14
CA SER A 105 -35.02 16.24 -11.67
C SER A 105 -35.66 17.53 -11.12
N LYS A 106 -36.13 18.43 -12.00
CA LYS A 106 -37.19 19.40 -11.68
C LYS A 106 -38.52 18.73 -11.28
N SER A 107 -38.64 17.42 -11.48
CA SER A 107 -39.85 16.61 -11.20
C SER A 107 -39.85 15.95 -9.83
N VAL A 108 -38.83 16.15 -8.98
CA VAL A 108 -38.94 15.81 -7.55
C VAL A 108 -39.74 16.94 -6.89
N PRO A 109 -40.95 16.68 -6.35
CA PRO A 109 -41.74 17.71 -5.69
C PRO A 109 -41.07 18.04 -4.36
N VAL A 110 -40.06 18.90 -4.38
CA VAL A 110 -39.54 19.56 -3.19
C VAL A 110 -40.44 20.76 -2.95
N PRO A 111 -41.22 20.78 -1.85
CA PRO A 111 -42.03 21.93 -1.54
C PRO A 111 -41.08 23.05 -1.10
N ASN A 112 -41.14 24.15 -1.84
CA ASN A 112 -40.57 25.47 -1.57
C ASN A 112 -39.52 25.90 -2.61
N LYS A 113 -39.74 27.13 -3.10
CA LYS A 113 -39.00 27.84 -4.14
C LYS A 113 -37.54 28.16 -3.75
N SER A 114 -36.71 27.15 -3.53
CA SER A 114 -35.26 27.31 -3.53
C SER A 114 -34.72 26.50 -4.71
N GLY A 115 -34.34 27.20 -5.78
CA GLY A 115 -33.75 26.61 -6.97
C GLY A 115 -32.48 25.84 -6.63
N GLN A 116 -32.63 24.54 -6.38
CA GLN A 116 -31.52 23.63 -6.21
C GLN A 116 -30.99 23.32 -7.61
N ILE A 117 -30.07 24.17 -8.08
CA ILE A 117 -29.41 23.97 -9.38
C ILE A 117 -28.33 22.91 -9.15
N LEU A 118 -28.63 21.67 -9.53
CA LEU A 118 -27.64 20.60 -9.64
C LEU A 118 -26.87 20.82 -10.94
N LYS A 119 -25.67 21.39 -10.84
CA LYS A 119 -24.78 21.62 -11.98
C LYS A 119 -23.71 20.54 -12.01
N ILE A 120 -23.63 19.77 -13.10
CA ILE A 120 -22.46 18.94 -13.38
C ILE A 120 -21.29 19.89 -13.61
N THR A 121 -20.26 19.79 -12.77
CA THR A 121 -19.04 20.60 -12.90
C THR A 121 -18.01 19.88 -13.73
N ASP A 122 -17.90 18.57 -13.56
CA ASP A 122 -16.89 17.79 -14.25
C ASP A 122 -17.27 16.31 -14.40
N PHE A 123 -16.80 15.70 -15.49
CA PHE A 123 -16.97 14.28 -15.76
C PHE A 123 -15.69 13.76 -16.44
N LYS A 124 -15.00 12.85 -15.76
CA LYS A 124 -13.73 12.27 -16.17
C LYS A 124 -13.79 10.76 -16.06
N CYS A 125 -13.46 10.09 -17.16
CA CYS A 125 -13.30 8.64 -17.14
C CYS A 125 -11.82 8.30 -17.01
N LYS A 126 -11.49 7.48 -16.01
CA LYS A 126 -10.11 7.03 -15.81
C LYS A 126 -9.82 5.90 -16.80
N PRO A 127 -8.70 5.91 -17.53
CA PRO A 127 -8.29 4.74 -18.28
C PRO A 127 -8.05 3.59 -17.32
N THR A 128 -8.43 2.38 -17.72
CA THR A 128 -8.28 1.17 -16.91
C THR A 128 -6.85 1.07 -16.37
N SER A 129 -6.72 1.16 -15.05
CA SER A 129 -5.45 1.02 -14.34
C SER A 129 -4.80 -0.30 -14.71
N LYS A 130 -3.54 -0.22 -15.14
CA LYS A 130 -2.75 -1.40 -15.47
C LYS A 130 -2.43 -2.14 -14.18
N ARG A 131 -2.81 -3.42 -14.07
CA ARG A 131 -2.40 -4.25 -12.92
C ARG A 131 -0.88 -4.30 -12.82
N LEU A 132 -0.37 -4.39 -11.59
CA LEU A 132 1.06 -4.54 -11.32
C LEU A 132 1.63 -5.68 -12.15
N ASN A 133 2.68 -5.40 -12.92
CA ASN A 133 3.34 -6.43 -13.73
C ASN A 133 3.89 -7.52 -12.81
N SER A 134 3.82 -8.78 -13.22
CA SER A 134 4.38 -9.91 -12.47
C SER A 134 5.87 -9.73 -12.14
N SER A 135 6.62 -9.03 -13.00
CA SER A 135 8.01 -8.65 -12.74
C SER A 135 8.17 -7.65 -11.58
N ALA A 136 7.27 -6.69 -11.44
CA ALA A 136 7.31 -5.73 -10.33
C ALA A 136 7.02 -6.44 -9.00
N ILE A 137 6.07 -7.37 -8.99
CA ILE A 137 5.75 -8.18 -7.80
C ILE A 137 6.97 -9.04 -7.40
N ALA A 138 7.62 -9.68 -8.37
CA ALA A 138 8.83 -10.48 -8.11
C ALA A 138 9.96 -9.65 -7.49
N VAL A 139 10.20 -8.43 -7.97
CA VAL A 139 11.22 -7.52 -7.44
C VAL A 139 10.89 -7.11 -5.99
N ILE A 140 9.63 -6.78 -5.71
CA ILE A 140 9.20 -6.40 -4.35
C ILE A 140 9.43 -7.56 -3.37
N CYS A 141 9.07 -8.78 -3.76
CA CYS A 141 9.29 -9.98 -2.93
C CYS A 141 10.78 -10.27 -2.70
N LEU A 142 11.63 -10.06 -3.71
CA LEU A 142 13.07 -10.26 -3.57
C LEU A 142 13.69 -9.23 -2.62
N ILE A 143 13.33 -7.95 -2.75
CA ILE A 143 13.83 -6.90 -1.86
C ILE A 143 13.39 -7.14 -0.42
N SER A 144 12.11 -7.50 -0.20
CA SER A 144 11.60 -7.75 1.15
C SER A 144 12.30 -8.93 1.83
N PHE A 145 12.64 -9.98 1.07
CA PHE A 145 13.42 -11.12 1.58
C PHE A 145 14.82 -10.72 2.05
N PHE A 146 15.57 -9.94 1.26
CA PHE A 146 16.89 -9.47 1.66
C PHE A 146 16.84 -8.49 2.83
N SER A 147 15.84 -7.61 2.88
CA SER A 147 15.64 -6.70 4.02
C SER A 147 15.37 -7.47 5.31
N LEU A 148 14.58 -8.55 5.26
CA LEU A 148 14.30 -9.39 6.43
C LEU A 148 15.57 -10.11 6.92
N LEU A 149 16.38 -10.65 6.00
CA LEU A 149 17.69 -11.23 6.35
C LEU A 149 18.62 -10.19 7.01
N ALA A 150 18.63 -8.95 6.52
CA ALA A 150 19.43 -7.87 7.09
C ALA A 150 18.97 -7.48 8.51
N ILE A 151 17.65 -7.44 8.75
CA ILE A 151 17.08 -7.16 10.09
C ILE A 151 17.44 -8.30 11.05
N LEU A 152 17.29 -9.56 10.65
CA LEU A 152 17.65 -10.72 11.47
C LEU A 152 19.15 -10.75 11.81
N GLY A 153 20.02 -10.49 10.83
CA GLY A 153 21.47 -10.41 11.05
C GLY A 153 21.87 -9.27 11.99
N SER A 154 21.22 -8.12 11.87
CA SER A 154 21.45 -6.96 12.73
C SER A 154 20.96 -7.22 14.16
N SER A 155 19.79 -7.84 14.31
CA SER A 155 19.20 -8.21 15.61
C SER A 155 20.10 -9.18 16.38
N ILE A 156 20.60 -10.25 15.74
CA ILE A 156 21.53 -11.20 16.38
C ILE A 156 22.79 -10.48 16.86
N THR A 157 23.37 -9.61 16.02
CA THR A 157 24.59 -8.87 16.38
C THR A 157 24.33 -7.91 17.56
N ALA A 158 23.17 -7.26 17.59
CA ALA A 158 22.77 -6.38 18.69
C ALA A 158 22.57 -7.15 20.00
N TYR A 159 21.94 -8.33 19.96
CA TYR A 159 21.81 -9.21 21.12
C TYR A 159 23.17 -9.65 21.67
N GLU A 160 24.13 -10.01 20.82
CA GLU A 160 25.47 -10.39 21.27
C GLU A 160 26.24 -9.23 21.91
N TYR A 161 26.12 -8.04 21.33
CA TYR A 161 26.74 -6.84 21.88
C TYR A 161 26.16 -6.51 23.27
N PHE A 162 24.83 -6.55 23.40
CA PHE A 162 24.15 -6.29 24.67
C PHE A 162 24.46 -7.36 25.73
N PHE A 163 24.46 -8.65 25.35
CA PHE A 163 24.78 -9.74 26.26
C PHE A 163 26.24 -9.69 26.75
N THR A 164 27.18 -9.38 25.86
CA THR A 164 28.60 -9.22 26.22
C THR A 164 28.79 -8.04 27.17
N LYS A 165 28.13 -6.91 26.91
CA LYS A 165 28.17 -5.74 27.80
C LYS A 165 27.57 -6.05 29.17
N ASN A 166 26.44 -6.75 29.22
CA ASN A 166 25.79 -7.15 30.47
C ASN A 166 26.63 -8.15 31.28
N LYS A 167 27.34 -9.06 30.61
CA LYS A 167 28.28 -9.98 31.27
C LYS A 167 29.48 -9.25 31.88
N LEU A 168 29.98 -8.21 31.22
CA LEU A 168 31.05 -7.36 31.73
C LEU A 168 30.60 -6.55 32.95
N SER A 169 29.38 -5.98 32.96
CA SER A 169 28.85 -5.27 34.14
C SER A 169 28.60 -6.19 35.33
N ILE A 170 28.06 -7.40 35.12
CA ILE A 170 27.86 -8.39 36.18
C ILE A 170 29.20 -8.87 36.78
N SER A 171 30.27 -8.91 35.98
CA SER A 171 31.60 -9.31 36.47
C SER A 171 32.26 -8.24 37.34
N SER A 172 31.93 -6.96 37.15
CA SER A 172 32.42 -5.85 37.98
C SER A 172 31.74 -5.78 39.35
N ASP A 173 30.48 -6.22 39.47
CA ASP A 173 29.75 -6.23 40.75
C ASP A 173 30.16 -7.44 41.64
N ASN A 174 30.62 -8.53 41.05
CA ASN A 174 31.03 -9.74 41.78
C ASN A 174 32.44 -9.64 42.40
N GLU A 175 33.28 -8.69 41.97
CA GLU A 175 34.61 -8.48 42.54
C GLU A 175 34.58 -7.78 43.91
N LEU A 176 33.42 -7.25 44.34
CA LEU A 176 33.21 -6.70 45.69
C LEU A 176 32.62 -7.73 46.68
N ASN A 177 32.04 -8.84 46.20
CA ASN A 177 31.37 -9.85 47.04
C ASN A 177 32.17 -11.16 47.21
N SER A 178 33.43 -11.22 46.78
CA SER A 178 34.29 -12.41 46.95
C SER A 178 34.92 -12.54 48.34
N HIS A 179 34.21 -12.12 49.37
CA HIS A 179 34.40 -12.62 50.73
C HIS A 179 33.01 -12.97 51.26
N THR A 180 32.54 -14.19 50.98
CA THR A 180 32.16 -15.21 51.98
C THR A 180 31.29 -16.29 51.28
N SER A 181 31.55 -17.55 51.63
CA SER A 181 30.65 -18.71 51.55
C SER A 181 30.72 -19.60 50.30
N ASN A 182 31.56 -20.63 50.44
CA ASN A 182 31.48 -21.91 49.74
C ASN A 182 30.10 -22.57 49.98
N VAL A 183 29.33 -22.83 48.92
CA VAL A 183 28.15 -23.71 49.00
C VAL A 183 28.31 -24.85 47.98
N ARG A 184 28.46 -26.06 48.52
CA ARG A 184 28.45 -27.34 47.81
C ARG A 184 27.09 -27.54 47.15
N ILE A 185 27.08 -27.79 45.84
CA ILE A 185 25.88 -28.22 45.11
C ILE A 185 25.71 -29.73 45.36
N ASN A 186 24.80 -30.10 46.26
CA ASN A 186 24.29 -31.46 46.36
C ASN A 186 22.99 -31.58 45.55
N THR A 187 22.96 -32.65 44.76
CA THR A 187 21.84 -33.21 44.00
C THR A 187 20.53 -33.27 44.78
N VAL A 188 19.43 -32.80 44.17
CA VAL A 188 18.06 -33.26 44.43
C VAL A 188 17.34 -33.34 43.08
N GLU A 189 17.01 -34.55 42.65
CA GLU A 189 16.01 -34.82 41.61
C GLU A 189 14.61 -34.61 42.21
N SER A 190 13.75 -33.86 41.53
CA SER A 190 12.30 -34.09 41.54
C SER A 190 11.65 -33.47 40.30
N SER A 191 10.75 -34.25 39.72
CA SER A 191 10.17 -34.24 38.37
C SER A 191 9.30 -33.03 37.97
N THR A 192 9.50 -32.50 36.75
CA THR A 192 8.50 -31.77 35.96
C THR A 192 8.66 -32.04 34.46
N THR A 193 7.67 -32.72 33.87
CA THR A 193 7.62 -33.20 32.47
C THR A 193 7.44 -32.09 31.40
N ALA A 194 7.44 -30.81 31.79
CA ALA A 194 7.35 -29.66 30.89
C ALA A 194 8.73 -29.02 30.56
N ASP A 195 9.76 -29.35 31.33
CA ASP A 195 11.09 -28.75 31.18
C ASP A 195 11.90 -29.42 30.06
N ASP A 196 11.66 -30.70 29.79
CA ASP A 196 12.40 -31.46 28.76
C ASP A 196 12.07 -31.01 27.32
N GLU A 197 10.83 -30.61 27.05
CA GLU A 197 10.41 -30.07 25.75
C GLU A 197 11.02 -28.68 25.49
N TYR A 198 11.09 -27.84 26.52
CA TYR A 198 11.74 -26.52 26.46
C TYR A 198 13.27 -26.61 26.33
N ILE A 199 13.89 -27.58 27.01
CA ILE A 199 15.33 -27.86 26.89
C ILE A 199 15.66 -28.42 25.50
N LEU A 200 14.79 -29.25 24.92
CA LEU A 200 14.95 -29.76 23.55
C LEU A 200 14.78 -28.65 22.50
N TYR A 201 13.75 -27.80 22.65
CA TYR A 201 13.53 -26.62 21.79
C TYR A 201 14.71 -25.65 21.86
N SER A 202 15.21 -25.33 23.05
CA SER A 202 16.35 -24.43 23.21
C SER A 202 17.67 -25.05 22.70
N LYS A 203 17.87 -26.37 22.81
CA LYS A 203 19.01 -27.08 22.20
C LYS A 203 18.91 -27.12 20.67
N LEU A 204 17.72 -27.38 20.12
CA LEU A 204 17.47 -27.38 18.67
C LEU A 204 17.62 -25.98 18.10
N GLN A 205 17.05 -24.97 18.76
CA GLN A 205 17.20 -23.56 18.45
C GLN A 205 18.66 -23.12 18.53
N LYS A 206 19.42 -23.53 19.55
CA LYS A 206 20.87 -23.25 19.64
C LYS A 206 21.67 -23.94 18.53
N ARG A 207 21.30 -25.16 18.11
CA ARG A 207 21.94 -25.87 16.97
C ARG A 207 21.65 -25.19 15.64
N ILE A 208 20.40 -24.83 15.38
CA ILE A 208 19.97 -24.16 14.15
C ILE A 208 20.54 -22.75 14.11
N LEU A 209 20.42 -21.99 15.20
CA LEU A 209 20.99 -20.66 15.32
C LEU A 209 22.52 -20.71 15.23
N GLY A 210 23.19 -21.72 15.79
CA GLY A 210 24.63 -21.91 15.66
C GLY A 210 25.10 -22.10 14.21
N LYS A 211 24.32 -22.83 13.39
CA LYS A 211 24.61 -23.02 11.96
C LYS A 211 24.23 -21.81 11.09
N CYS A 212 23.11 -21.15 11.39
CA CYS A 212 22.63 -20.00 10.62
C CYS A 212 23.30 -18.68 11.03
N LYS A 213 23.87 -18.59 12.24
CA LYS A 213 24.58 -17.41 12.76
C LYS A 213 25.75 -16.94 11.88
N PRO A 214 26.69 -17.78 11.42
CA PRO A 214 27.75 -17.31 10.53
C PRO A 214 27.18 -16.75 9.21
N PHE A 215 26.12 -17.37 8.68
CA PHE A 215 25.42 -16.90 7.49
C PHE A 215 24.70 -15.56 7.71
N LEU A 216 23.93 -15.42 8.79
CA LEU A 216 23.20 -14.20 9.12
C LEU A 216 24.12 -13.03 9.49
N LYS A 217 25.31 -13.31 10.04
CA LYS A 217 26.34 -12.30 10.29
C LYS A 217 26.83 -11.64 8.99
N CYS A 218 26.79 -12.36 7.85
CA CYS A 218 27.09 -11.80 6.53
C CYS A 218 26.07 -10.75 6.05
N PHE A 219 24.87 -10.71 6.63
CA PHE A 219 23.83 -9.73 6.29
C PHE A 219 23.68 -8.61 7.33
N CYS A 220 24.52 -8.59 8.38
CA CYS A 220 24.52 -7.51 9.36
C CYS A 220 24.97 -6.19 8.72
N MET A 221 24.04 -5.24 8.59
CA MET A 221 24.26 -3.98 7.89
C MET A 221 25.35 -3.14 8.57
N PHE A 222 25.45 -3.18 9.91
CA PHE A 222 26.41 -2.40 10.67
C PHE A 222 27.86 -2.87 10.46
N THR A 223 28.10 -4.18 10.55
CA THR A 223 29.47 -4.72 10.45
C THR A 223 29.96 -4.75 9.01
N ASN A 224 29.08 -5.16 8.07
CA ASN A 224 29.43 -5.22 6.66
C ASN A 224 29.46 -3.82 6.03
N GLY A 225 28.54 -2.94 6.43
CA GLY A 225 28.56 -1.52 6.05
C GLY A 225 29.81 -0.81 6.56
N SER A 226 30.22 -1.04 7.82
CA SER A 226 31.46 -0.45 8.35
C SER A 226 32.71 -0.93 7.59
N LYS A 227 32.78 -2.20 7.19
CA LYS A 227 33.86 -2.71 6.33
C LYS A 227 33.84 -2.13 4.93
N LEU A 228 32.65 -1.98 4.35
CA LEU A 228 32.46 -1.46 2.99
C LEU A 228 32.69 0.05 2.91
N LEU A 229 32.43 0.76 4.01
CA LEU A 229 32.70 2.18 4.19
C LEU A 229 34.06 2.45 4.86
N ASN A 230 34.87 1.40 5.10
CA ASN A 230 36.20 1.57 5.65
C ASN A 230 37.13 2.11 4.55
N THR A 231 37.35 3.42 4.56
CA THR A 231 38.25 4.14 3.68
C THR A 231 39.68 4.17 4.24
N GLY A 232 40.18 3.05 4.77
CA GLY A 232 41.59 2.92 5.12
C GLY A 232 42.42 2.75 3.85
N GLY A 233 43.17 3.78 3.45
CA GLY A 233 43.96 3.76 2.22
C GLY A 233 45.24 2.93 2.33
N THR A 234 45.58 2.18 1.28
CA THR A 234 46.95 1.72 1.04
C THR A 234 47.85 2.90 0.68
N GLU A 235 49.07 2.94 1.23
CA GLU A 235 50.01 4.04 1.01
C GLU A 235 50.23 4.28 -0.50
N GLY A 236 50.01 5.52 -0.96
CA GLY A 236 50.28 5.95 -2.34
C GLY A 236 49.06 6.22 -3.25
N GLN A 237 47.82 5.99 -2.81
CA GLN A 237 46.62 6.37 -3.57
C GLN A 237 45.86 7.52 -2.90
N LEU A 238 45.57 8.60 -3.63
CA LEU A 238 44.77 9.74 -3.15
C LEU A 238 43.30 9.31 -2.96
N LEU A 239 43.00 8.74 -1.81
CA LEU A 239 41.71 8.11 -1.48
C LEU A 239 40.50 9.07 -1.63
N CYS A 240 40.73 10.37 -1.47
CA CYS A 240 39.72 11.42 -1.64
C CYS A 240 39.14 11.45 -3.07
N ILE A 241 39.91 11.05 -4.10
CA ILE A 241 39.44 11.08 -5.49
C ILE A 241 38.46 9.95 -5.80
N HIS A 242 38.61 8.79 -5.15
CA HIS A 242 37.63 7.72 -5.24
C HIS A 242 36.34 8.10 -4.49
N GLY A 243 36.47 8.79 -3.36
CA GLY A 243 35.35 9.34 -2.59
C GLY A 243 34.51 10.34 -3.39
N ILE A 244 35.14 11.31 -4.06
CA ILE A 244 34.40 12.31 -4.85
C ILE A 244 33.69 11.69 -6.05
N ARG A 245 34.29 10.67 -6.68
CA ARG A 245 33.65 9.93 -7.79
C ARG A 245 32.43 9.14 -7.31
N PHE A 246 32.51 8.53 -6.14
CA PHE A 246 31.38 7.84 -5.52
C PHE A 246 30.24 8.80 -5.16
N LEU A 247 30.55 9.94 -4.51
CA LEU A 247 29.56 10.95 -4.17
C LEU A 247 28.92 11.57 -5.41
N SER A 248 29.70 11.82 -6.47
CA SER A 248 29.20 12.30 -7.76
C SER A 248 28.22 11.32 -8.41
N MET A 249 28.55 10.03 -8.49
CA MET A 249 27.65 9.01 -9.04
C MET A 249 26.41 8.81 -8.16
N THR A 250 26.57 8.86 -6.84
CA THR A 250 25.46 8.72 -5.88
C THR A 250 24.48 9.89 -6.01
N TRP A 251 24.98 11.12 -6.14
CA TRP A 251 24.17 12.30 -6.37
C TRP A 251 23.35 12.22 -7.67
N VAL A 252 23.95 11.73 -8.76
CA VAL A 252 23.26 11.52 -10.04
C VAL A 252 22.14 10.48 -9.92
N ILE A 253 22.43 9.35 -9.27
CA ILE A 253 21.42 8.29 -9.02
C ILE A 253 20.27 8.82 -8.15
N LEU A 254 20.61 9.60 -7.12
CA LEU A 254 19.63 10.21 -6.23
C LEU A 254 18.75 11.20 -7.00
N GLY A 255 19.34 12.06 -7.83
CA GLY A 255 18.61 12.99 -8.69
C GLY A 255 17.64 12.29 -9.64
N HIS A 256 18.07 11.22 -10.32
CA HIS A 256 17.18 10.43 -11.20
C HIS A 256 16.06 9.74 -10.43
N THR A 257 16.34 9.24 -9.22
CA THR A 257 15.36 8.59 -8.36
C THR A 257 14.30 9.59 -7.89
N TYR A 258 14.72 10.75 -7.39
CA TYR A 258 13.80 11.80 -6.93
C TYR A 258 13.04 12.44 -8.07
N ALA A 259 13.64 12.68 -9.23
CA ALA A 259 12.94 13.21 -10.41
C ALA A 259 11.85 12.22 -10.90
N SER A 260 12.19 10.93 -10.99
CA SER A 260 11.23 9.89 -11.37
C SER A 260 10.11 9.74 -10.33
N CYS A 261 10.46 9.77 -9.04
CA CYS A 261 9.51 9.74 -7.94
C CYS A 261 8.59 10.98 -7.93
N PHE A 262 9.14 12.17 -8.14
CA PHE A 262 8.40 13.42 -8.24
C PHE A 262 7.44 13.42 -9.43
N ASN A 263 7.85 12.88 -10.58
CA ASN A 263 6.98 12.69 -11.74
C ASN A 263 5.83 11.71 -11.45
N TYR A 264 6.08 10.66 -10.67
CA TYR A 264 5.03 9.73 -10.25
C TYR A 264 4.09 10.36 -9.21
N LEU A 265 4.63 11.06 -8.22
CA LEU A 265 3.88 11.73 -7.16
C LEU A 265 3.05 12.89 -7.72
N SER A 266 3.60 13.70 -8.62
CA SER A 266 2.85 14.76 -9.31
C SER A 266 1.68 14.17 -10.11
N LYS A 267 1.86 13.02 -10.76
CA LYS A 267 0.78 12.30 -11.44
C LYS A 267 -0.30 11.77 -10.48
N LEU A 268 0.08 11.35 -9.28
CA LEU A 268 -0.85 10.95 -8.22
C LEU A 268 -1.58 12.14 -7.59
N LEU A 269 -0.89 13.27 -7.38
CA LEU A 269 -1.48 14.50 -6.85
C LEU A 269 -2.42 15.12 -7.88
N SER A 270 -2.05 15.15 -9.16
CA SER A 270 -2.98 15.52 -10.24
C SER A 270 -4.16 14.55 -10.35
N SER A 271 -4.07 13.31 -9.86
CA SER A 271 -5.24 12.41 -9.75
C SER A 271 -6.09 12.65 -8.49
N LYS A 272 -5.64 13.49 -7.55
CA LYS A 272 -6.37 13.88 -6.32
C LYS A 272 -6.97 15.29 -6.38
N TYR A 273 -6.47 16.17 -7.25
CA TYR A 273 -6.89 17.58 -7.37
C TYR A 273 -7.67 17.89 -8.67
N VAL A 274 -8.07 16.84 -9.40
CA VAL A 274 -8.77 16.91 -10.69
C VAL A 274 -9.81 15.82 -10.70
#